data_AF-A0A1I3BI58-F1
#
_entry.id   AF-A0A1I3BI58-F1
#
_cell.length_a   1.000
_cell.length_b   1.000
_cell.length_c   1.000
_cell.angle_alpha   90.00
_cell.angle_beta   90.00
_cell.angle_gamma   90.00
#
_symmetry.space_group_name_H-M   'P 1'
#
loop_
_entity.id
_entity.type
_entity.pdbx_description
1 polymer ?
#
loop_
_entity_poly.entity_id
_entity_poly.type
_entity_poly.pdbx_seq_one_letter_code
_entity_poly.pdbx_strand_id
1 'polypeptide(L)'
;MKDKFDYLRKIFSCDNPNLLFKAYKSLSNEGLEVYIEVNYGDFKIVNDKSDFSEADTLYVPAADWAFSKEILTKEGLSEYITEYVIPSHIQAEIDKTEEILLKKRKTVYIETLVVFVLFVFYIIFTMLTH
;
A
#
# COMPACT_ATOMS: atom_id res chain seq x y z
N MET A 1 19.27 2.97 -18.11
CA MET A 1 18.62 4.10 -17.41
C MET A 1 17.17 3.79 -16.98
N LYS A 2 16.68 2.55 -17.15
CA LYS A 2 15.32 2.13 -16.78
C LYS A 2 15.12 1.93 -15.28
N ASP A 3 16.18 1.51 -14.56
CA ASP A 3 16.07 1.11 -13.15
C ASP A 3 15.95 2.28 -12.14
N LYS A 4 16.12 3.54 -12.58
CA LYS A 4 16.16 4.68 -11.64
C LYS A 4 14.80 5.05 -11.06
N PHE A 5 13.69 4.60 -11.65
CA PHE A 5 12.34 5.01 -11.26
C PHE A 5 11.36 3.84 -11.07
N ASP A 6 11.87 2.60 -10.97
CA ASP A 6 11.05 1.40 -10.76
C ASP A 6 10.27 1.41 -9.42
N TYR A 7 10.65 2.29 -8.50
CA TYR A 7 9.95 2.51 -7.24
C TYR A 7 8.74 3.44 -7.37
N LEU A 8 8.55 4.14 -8.50
CA LEU A 8 7.41 5.03 -8.70
C LEU A 8 6.17 4.23 -9.15
N ARG A 9 5.01 4.72 -8.73
CA ARG A 9 3.71 4.12 -9.03
C ARG A 9 2.71 5.20 -9.42
N LYS A 10 1.95 4.92 -10.48
CA LYS A 10 0.84 5.77 -10.91
C LYS A 10 -0.20 5.81 -9.80
N ILE A 11 -0.57 7.01 -9.37
CA ILE A 11 -1.57 7.21 -8.31
C ILE A 11 -2.83 7.91 -8.83
N PHE A 12 -2.69 8.79 -9.82
CA PHE A 12 -3.77 9.64 -10.28
C PHE A 12 -3.63 9.89 -11.78
N SER A 13 -4.72 9.80 -12.53
CA SER A 13 -4.76 10.08 -13.97
C SER A 13 -5.99 10.91 -14.29
N CYS A 14 -5.79 12.08 -14.90
CA CYS A 14 -6.90 12.92 -15.32
C CYS A 14 -6.46 13.90 -16.40
N ASP A 15 -7.29 14.04 -17.44
CA ASP A 15 -7.07 15.00 -18.52
C ASP A 15 -7.37 16.45 -18.08
N ASN A 16 -7.93 16.64 -16.88
CA ASN A 16 -8.27 17.96 -16.34
C ASN A 16 -7.10 18.52 -15.50
N PRO A 17 -6.38 19.55 -15.98
CA PRO A 17 -5.21 20.08 -15.29
C PRO A 17 -5.55 20.73 -13.94
N ASN A 18 -6.80 21.18 -13.73
CA ASN A 18 -7.21 21.74 -12.44
C ASN A 18 -7.37 20.65 -11.38
N LEU A 19 -7.90 19.48 -11.76
CA LEU A 19 -8.01 18.33 -10.86
C LEU A 19 -6.64 17.72 -10.57
N LEU A 20 -5.79 17.65 -11.59
CA LEU A 20 -4.40 17.20 -11.47
C LEU A 20 -3.60 18.09 -10.49
N PHE A 21 -3.73 19.41 -10.64
CA PHE A 21 -3.11 20.37 -9.72
C PHE A 21 -3.70 20.28 -8.30
N LYS A 22 -5.02 20.06 -8.16
CA LYS A 22 -5.66 19.85 -6.86
C LYS A 22 -5.07 18.61 -6.18
N ALA A 23 -4.98 17.48 -6.90
CA ALA A 23 -4.42 16.24 -6.40
C ALA A 23 -2.96 16.42 -5.94
N TYR A 24 -2.12 17.03 -6.78
CA TYR A 24 -0.74 17.37 -6.42
C TYR A 24 -0.67 18.21 -5.15
N LYS A 25 -1.47 19.28 -5.06
CA LYS A 25 -1.44 20.18 -3.92
C LYS A 25 -1.81 19.45 -2.62
N SER A 26 -2.83 18.59 -2.66
CA SER A 26 -3.23 17.79 -1.50
C SER A 26 -2.12 16.83 -1.05
N LEU A 27 -1.43 16.18 -1.99
CA LEU A 27 -0.30 15.29 -1.66
C LEU A 27 0.92 16.07 -1.13
N SER A 28 1.28 17.17 -1.79
CA SER A 28 2.43 18.01 -1.42
C SER A 28 2.25 18.68 -0.07
N ASN A 29 1.01 19.09 0.28
CA ASN A 29 0.69 19.66 1.60
C ASN A 29 0.96 18.67 2.75
N GLU A 30 0.83 17.37 2.48
CA GLU A 30 1.12 16.30 3.44
C GLU A 30 2.60 15.87 3.42
N GLY A 31 3.45 16.60 2.66
CA GLY A 31 4.88 16.38 2.56
C GLY A 31 5.30 15.28 1.60
N LEU A 32 4.40 14.85 0.70
CA LEU A 32 4.70 13.78 -0.27
C LEU A 32 5.42 14.28 -1.51
N GLU A 33 6.38 13.49 -1.97
CA GLU A 33 7.03 13.70 -3.25
C GLU A 33 6.14 13.20 -4.39
N VAL A 34 5.77 14.11 -5.28
CA VAL A 34 4.94 13.81 -6.44
C VAL A 34 5.76 14.01 -7.71
N TYR A 35 5.64 13.06 -8.62
CA TYR A 35 6.37 12.99 -9.86
C TYR A 35 5.42 13.03 -11.04
N ILE A 36 5.92 13.54 -12.17
CA ILE A 36 5.26 13.44 -13.47
C ILE A 36 6.23 12.87 -14.50
N GLU A 37 5.68 12.16 -15.48
CA GLU A 37 6.43 11.65 -16.61
C GLU A 37 6.57 12.77 -17.66
N VAL A 38 7.80 13.06 -18.08
CA VAL A 38 8.11 14.14 -19.03
C VAL A 38 8.41 13.58 -20.41
N ASN A 39 9.12 12.45 -20.44
CA ASN A 39 9.37 11.65 -21.63
C ASN A 39 9.13 10.19 -21.26
N TYR A 40 8.95 9.33 -22.25
CA TYR A 40 8.71 7.90 -22.04
C TYR A 40 9.78 7.25 -21.14
N GLY A 41 9.43 7.02 -19.87
CA GLY A 41 10.33 6.47 -18.84
C GLY A 41 11.22 7.47 -18.08
N ASP A 42 11.10 8.78 -18.33
CA ASP A 42 11.78 9.83 -17.56
C ASP A 42 10.80 10.60 -16.68
N PHE A 43 11.12 10.68 -15.39
CA PHE A 43 10.28 11.30 -14.37
C PHE A 43 10.96 12.53 -13.77
N LYS A 44 10.18 13.57 -13.49
CA LYS A 44 10.63 14.75 -12.71
C LYS A 44 9.73 14.95 -11.50
N ILE A 45 10.32 15.47 -10.43
CA ILE A 45 9.57 15.97 -9.27
C ILE A 45 8.80 17.21 -9.71
N VAL A 46 7.54 17.27 -9.32
CA VAL A 46 6.69 18.44 -9.54
C VAL A 46 7.04 19.50 -8.52
N ASN A 47 7.36 20.71 -8.99
CA ASN A 47 7.59 21.86 -8.11
C ASN A 47 6.52 22.95 -8.28
N ASP A 48 6.01 23.13 -9.50
CA ASP A 48 5.10 24.24 -9.79
C ASP A 48 3.98 23.84 -10.77
N LYS A 49 2.94 24.66 -10.85
CA LYS A 49 1.80 24.50 -11.75
C LYS A 49 2.20 24.51 -13.23
N SER A 50 3.34 25.11 -13.58
CA SER A 50 3.86 25.11 -14.94
C SER A 50 4.28 23.72 -15.42
N ASP A 51 4.55 22.78 -14.50
CA ASP A 51 4.98 21.43 -14.84
C ASP A 51 3.87 20.56 -15.45
N PHE A 52 2.59 20.95 -15.28
CA PHE A 52 1.44 20.16 -15.70
C PHE A 52 0.93 20.46 -17.11
N SER A 53 1.62 21.28 -17.90
CA SER A 53 1.14 21.65 -19.24
C SER A 53 1.03 20.45 -20.19
N GLU A 54 1.83 19.41 -19.97
CA GLU A 54 1.91 18.22 -20.81
C GLU A 54 1.69 16.92 -20.02
N ALA A 55 1.41 17.01 -18.72
CA ALA A 55 1.21 15.85 -17.86
C ALA A 55 -0.28 15.60 -17.61
N ASP A 56 -0.68 14.35 -17.71
CA ASP A 56 -2.02 13.83 -17.41
C ASP A 56 -2.03 12.91 -16.18
N THR A 57 -0.85 12.60 -15.66
CA THR A 57 -0.62 11.51 -14.71
C THR A 57 0.32 11.94 -13.60
N LEU A 58 -0.04 11.59 -12.37
CA LEU A 58 0.83 11.71 -11.19
C LEU A 58 1.36 10.35 -10.75
N TYR A 59 2.62 10.38 -10.33
CA TYR A 59 3.34 9.25 -9.78
C TYR A 59 3.82 9.60 -8.37
N VAL A 60 3.84 8.61 -7.49
CA VAL A 60 4.37 8.71 -6.13
C VAL A 60 5.28 7.51 -5.85
N PRO A 61 6.19 7.59 -4.87
CA PRO A 61 6.91 6.43 -4.39
C PRO A 61 5.94 5.30 -3.98
N ALA A 62 6.27 4.05 -4.31
CA ALA A 62 5.44 2.89 -4.00
C ALA A 62 5.17 2.74 -2.50
N ALA A 63 6.12 3.15 -1.65
CA ALA A 63 5.98 3.16 -0.20
C ALA A 63 4.85 4.08 0.28
N ASP A 64 4.65 5.21 -0.40
CA ASP A 64 3.69 6.25 -0.03
C ASP A 64 2.35 6.11 -0.75
N TRP A 65 2.21 5.10 -1.61
CA TRP A 65 1.04 4.94 -2.47
C TRP A 65 -0.26 4.75 -1.65
N ALA A 66 -0.21 3.93 -0.61
CA ALA A 66 -1.38 3.68 0.25
C ALA A 66 -1.84 4.94 0.98
N PHE A 67 -0.89 5.73 1.49
CA PHE A 67 -1.18 6.99 2.18
C PHE A 67 -1.66 8.07 1.20
N SER A 68 -1.03 8.15 0.02
CA SER A 68 -1.45 9.04 -1.08
C SER A 68 -2.90 8.77 -1.51
N LYS A 69 -3.28 7.50 -1.61
CA LYS A 69 -4.66 7.08 -1.90
C LYS A 69 -5.62 7.56 -0.83
N GLU A 70 -5.27 7.45 0.44
CA GLU A 70 -6.12 7.89 1.55
C GLU A 70 -6.37 9.41 1.49
N ILE A 71 -5.33 10.20 1.24
CA ILE A 71 -5.42 11.67 1.09
C ILE A 71 -6.35 12.04 -0.07
N LEU A 72 -6.12 11.47 -1.26
CA LEU A 72 -6.93 11.76 -2.44
C LEU A 72 -8.38 11.32 -2.27
N THR A 73 -8.62 10.24 -1.54
CA THR A 73 -9.98 9.78 -1.21
C THR A 73 -10.69 10.78 -0.30
N LYS A 74 -10.01 11.31 0.73
CA LYS A 74 -10.56 12.35 1.62
C LYS A 74 -10.92 13.64 0.85
N GLU A 75 -10.19 13.94 -0.20
CA GLU A 75 -10.39 15.09 -1.08
C GLU A 75 -11.51 14.93 -2.13
N GLY A 76 -12.19 13.78 -2.12
CA GLY A 76 -13.25 13.44 -3.06
C GLY A 76 -12.75 13.13 -4.47
N LEU A 77 -11.48 12.72 -4.60
CA LEU A 77 -10.82 12.44 -5.87
C LEU A 77 -10.68 10.94 -6.17
N SER A 78 -11.42 10.10 -5.45
CA SER A 78 -11.32 8.63 -5.54
C SER A 78 -11.58 8.06 -6.93
N GLU A 79 -12.42 8.71 -7.75
CA GLU A 79 -12.79 8.26 -9.10
C GLU A 79 -11.62 8.32 -10.11
N TYR A 80 -10.58 9.10 -9.80
CA TYR A 80 -9.42 9.34 -10.65
C TYR A 80 -8.16 8.61 -10.16
N ILE A 81 -8.27 7.90 -9.02
CA ILE A 81 -7.18 7.11 -8.47
C ILE A 81 -7.03 5.85 -9.32
N THR A 82 -5.86 5.68 -9.93
CA THR A 82 -5.56 4.45 -10.66
C THR A 82 -5.30 3.31 -9.69
N GLU A 83 -5.86 2.13 -9.93
CA GLU A 83 -5.62 0.96 -9.08
C GLU A 83 -4.12 0.62 -8.98
N TYR A 84 -3.68 0.22 -7.78
CA TYR A 84 -2.35 -0.32 -7.57
C TYR A 84 -2.25 -1.68 -8.24
N VAL A 85 -1.68 -1.73 -9.44
CA VAL A 85 -1.35 -2.99 -10.10
C VAL A 85 -0.06 -3.52 -9.47
N ILE A 86 -0.21 -4.47 -8.53
CA ILE A 86 0.92 -5.25 -8.02
C ILE A 86 1.51 -6.01 -9.21
N PRO A 87 2.80 -5.85 -9.54
CA PRO A 87 3.43 -6.67 -10.56
C PRO A 87 3.27 -8.14 -10.17
N SER A 88 2.77 -8.97 -11.07
CA SER A 88 2.46 -10.38 -10.82
C SER A 88 3.62 -11.19 -10.20
N HIS A 89 4.87 -10.74 -10.39
CA HIS A 89 6.05 -11.36 -9.80
C HIS A 89 6.20 -11.12 -8.27
N ILE A 90 5.66 -10.03 -7.73
CA ILE A 90 5.69 -9.71 -6.28
C ILE A 90 4.47 -10.31 -5.58
N GLN A 91 3.35 -10.46 -6.30
CA GLN A 91 2.13 -11.11 -5.77
C GLN A 91 2.44 -12.53 -5.27
N ALA A 92 3.26 -13.30 -5.99
CA ALA A 92 3.66 -14.64 -5.59
C ALA A 92 4.53 -14.68 -4.31
N GLU A 93 5.30 -13.63 -4.01
CA GLU A 93 6.08 -13.50 -2.77
C GLU A 93 5.20 -13.06 -1.59
N ILE A 94 4.24 -12.17 -1.84
CA ILE A 94 3.26 -11.74 -0.84
C ILE A 94 2.35 -12.92 -0.46
N ASP A 95 1.83 -13.68 -1.42
CA ASP A 95 0.99 -14.85 -1.19
C ASP A 95 1.74 -15.94 -0.39
N LYS A 96 3.03 -16.18 -0.70
CA LYS A 96 3.89 -17.08 0.08
C LYS A 96 4.06 -16.60 1.52
N THR A 97 4.20 -15.29 1.72
CA THR A 97 4.37 -14.71 3.05
C THR A 97 3.08 -14.80 3.87
N GLU A 98 1.92 -14.57 3.26
CA GLU A 98 0.61 -14.77 3.90
C GLU A 98 0.35 -16.23 4.26
N GLU A 99 0.67 -17.18 3.38
CA GLU A 99 0.56 -18.61 3.69
C GLU A 99 1.42 -19.03 4.90
N ILE A 100 2.65 -18.51 4.98
CA ILE A 100 3.56 -18.80 6.10
C ILE A 100 3.00 -18.22 7.41
N LEU A 101 2.47 -17.00 7.38
CA LEU A 101 1.88 -16.36 8.56
C LEU A 101 0.59 -17.07 9.03
N LEU A 102 -0.26 -17.50 8.10
CA LEU A 102 -1.46 -18.29 8.41
C LEU A 102 -1.11 -19.66 9.01
N LYS A 103 -0.09 -20.34 8.48
CA LYS A 103 0.41 -21.60 9.06
C LYS A 103 0.91 -21.39 10.49
N LYS A 104 1.73 -20.37 10.74
CA LYS A 104 2.23 -20.06 12.09
C LYS A 104 1.10 -19.78 13.08
N ARG A 105 0.07 -18.99 12.69
CA ARG A 105 -1.10 -18.73 13.55
C ARG A 105 -1.86 -19.99 13.92
N LYS A 106 -2.06 -20.92 12.98
CA LYS A 106 -2.75 -22.20 13.24
C LYS A 106 -1.97 -23.07 14.22
N THR A 107 -0.65 -23.16 14.09
CA THR A 107 0.19 -23.94 15.01
C THR A 107 0.12 -23.40 16.43
N VAL A 108 0.26 -22.08 16.61
CA VAL A 108 0.19 -21.45 17.94
C VAL A 108 -1.19 -21.67 18.59
N TYR A 109 -2.26 -21.61 17.81
CA TYR A 109 -3.61 -21.88 18.32
C TYR A 109 -3.77 -23.33 18.80
N ILE A 110 -3.23 -24.29 18.05
CA ILE A 110 -3.25 -25.71 18.43
C ILE A 110 -2.42 -25.93 19.70
N GLU A 111 -1.20 -25.39 19.78
CA GLU A 111 -0.36 -25.52 20.98
C GLU A 111 -1.05 -24.93 22.22
N THR A 112 -1.63 -23.75 22.08
CA THR A 112 -2.36 -23.09 23.18
C THR A 112 -3.57 -23.91 23.63
N LEU A 113 -4.32 -24.48 22.69
CA LEU A 113 -5.48 -25.32 22.99
C LEU A 113 -5.08 -26.61 23.70
N VAL A 114 -3.98 -27.26 23.30
CA VAL A 114 -3.46 -28.46 23.97
C VAL A 114 -3.05 -28.16 25.41
N VAL A 115 -2.33 -27.05 25.64
CA VAL A 115 -1.93 -26.62 26.99
C VAL A 115 -3.16 -26.32 27.85
N PHE A 116 -4.17 -25.65 27.29
CA PHE A 116 -5.41 -25.35 27.99
C PHE A 116 -6.18 -26.62 28.40
N VAL A 117 -6.30 -27.59 27.50
CA VAL A 117 -6.96 -28.88 27.78
C VAL A 117 -6.22 -29.64 28.90
N LEU A 118 -4.89 -29.70 28.84
CA LEU A 118 -4.09 -30.33 29.89
C LEU A 118 -4.24 -29.63 31.25
N PHE A 119 -4.32 -28.30 31.25
CA PHE A 119 -4.55 -27.50 32.46
C PHE A 119 -5.93 -27.78 33.08
N VAL A 120 -6.98 -27.86 32.26
CA VAL A 120 -8.32 -28.23 32.73
C VAL A 120 -8.36 -29.65 33.29
N PHE A 121 -7.72 -30.61 32.61
CA PHE A 121 -7.59 -31.98 33.11
C PHE A 121 -6.85 -32.04 34.45
N TYR A 122 -5.78 -31.27 34.60
CA TYR A 122 -5.03 -31.17 35.86
C TYR A 122 -5.91 -30.64 37.00
N ILE A 123 -6.70 -29.58 36.76
CA ILE A 123 -7.64 -29.05 37.76
C ILE A 123 -8.68 -30.09 38.16
N ILE A 124 -9.30 -30.76 37.18
CA ILE A 124 -10.31 -31.80 37.43
C ILE A 124 -9.70 -32.96 38.24
N PHE A 125 -8.50 -33.40 37.88
CA PHE A 125 -7.80 -34.47 38.58
C PHE A 125 -7.48 -34.06 40.01
N THR A 126 -6.96 -32.85 40.21
CA THR A 126 -6.66 -32.29 41.54
C THR A 126 -7.91 -32.22 42.42
N MET A 127 -9.06 -31.81 41.87
CA MET A 127 -10.34 -31.77 42.58
C MET A 127 -10.89 -33.17 42.92
N LEU A 128 -10.56 -34.20 42.14
CA LEU A 128 -11.01 -35.58 42.37
C LEU A 128 -10.13 -36.35 43.35
N THR A 129 -8.84 -36.01 43.42
CA THR A 129 -7.87 -36.69 44.29
C THR A 129 -7.65 -36.02 45.64
N HIS A 130 -8.28 -34.87 45.88
CA HIS A 130 -8.22 -34.11 47.13
C HIS A 130 -9.55 -34.16 47.87
#